data_AF-A0A6I2L6U9-F1
#
_entry.id   AF-A0A6I2L6U9-F1
#
_cell.length_a   1.000
_cell.length_b   1.000
_cell.length_c   1.000
_cell.angle_alpha   90.00
_cell.angle_beta   90.00
_cell.angle_gamma   90.00
#
_symmetry.space_group_name_H-M   'P 1'
#
loop_
_entity.id
_entity.type
_entity.pdbx_description
1 polymer ?
#
loop_
_entity_poly.entity_id
_entity_poly.type
_entity_poly.pdbx_seq_one_letter_code
_entity_poly.pdbx_strand_id
1 'polypeptide(L)'
;MTTTGTTGTVTATIKGSQATYTGGSGVDVVTLSGTSVTKAISLGAGDDTLKLATGTQSLTANVDGGDGTDTLAIAAVDAAAASLTSAFGAKISNFEKLDLGASGTDVVNLANLDSISYVISGGATSLELDSFGANGTLELTGASTLVKVVLADATGTSDVLNVVTKVVAADLNFGAVQADGVETINLTVTDTDTSAIAGAGVNEATIKLTDAALKSLVIAGNSDLVLTVDATNTALTTVNASALTGSLTATTGSVASVTITGGSGADTLTAAGNSAVLNGGAGNDTLIVAGDLAKLTGGAGADNFNVAHATTNVNSYATITDLSAGDIITFGTQAVDFNASKVTLADTSVFQDYANAAIAATSQGDVSWFQYNGATYVVDHESTGSTSFVNGTDVIVKITGTVDLSTASFSSDGHTLLLVG
;
A
#
# COMPACT_ATOMS: atom_id res chain seq x y z
N MET A 1 19.16 -40.00 9.89
CA MET A 1 18.52 -39.55 11.13
C MET A 1 17.02 -39.76 10.95
N THR A 2 16.32 -40.20 11.99
CA THR A 2 14.86 -40.37 11.93
C THR A 2 14.23 -39.77 13.16
N THR A 3 13.18 -38.97 12.96
CA THR A 3 12.38 -38.33 14.01
C THR A 3 10.90 -38.66 13.85
N THR A 4 10.58 -39.77 13.19
CA THR A 4 9.21 -40.22 12.88
C THR A 4 8.29 -40.39 14.09
N GLY A 5 8.85 -40.54 15.30
CA GLY A 5 8.08 -40.59 16.55
C GLY A 5 7.90 -39.25 17.25
N THR A 6 8.39 -38.15 16.67
CA THR A 6 8.32 -36.80 17.26
C THR A 6 7.13 -36.04 16.70
N THR A 7 6.46 -35.28 17.57
CA THR A 7 5.31 -34.42 17.24
C THR A 7 5.56 -32.95 17.60
N GLY A 8 6.77 -32.63 18.07
CA GLY A 8 7.19 -31.27 18.43
C GLY A 8 8.32 -30.80 17.50
N THR A 9 8.82 -29.59 17.72
CA THR A 9 9.86 -29.02 16.86
C THR A 9 11.18 -29.80 16.95
N VAL A 10 11.76 -30.13 15.81
CA VAL A 10 13.10 -30.70 15.69
C VAL A 10 13.98 -29.71 14.94
N THR A 11 15.20 -29.49 15.41
CA THR A 11 16.22 -28.75 14.66
C THR A 11 17.45 -29.63 14.49
N ALA A 12 17.87 -29.84 13.24
CA ALA A 12 18.95 -30.75 12.92
C ALA A 12 19.90 -30.16 11.87
N THR A 13 21.20 -30.43 12.02
CA THR A 13 22.19 -30.16 10.98
C THR A 13 22.78 -31.49 10.52
N ILE A 14 22.69 -31.77 9.22
CA ILE A 14 23.20 -33.01 8.62
C ILE A 14 24.08 -32.72 7.40
N LYS A 15 24.89 -33.70 7.00
CA LYS A 15 25.60 -33.66 5.71
C LYS A 15 24.85 -34.53 4.71
N GLY A 16 24.18 -33.92 3.73
CA GLY A 16 23.35 -34.60 2.72
C GLY A 16 24.08 -35.60 1.82
N SER A 17 25.41 -35.64 1.87
CA SER A 17 26.21 -36.68 1.19
C SER A 17 26.45 -37.93 2.02
N GLN A 18 26.18 -37.89 3.32
CA GLN A 18 26.49 -38.97 4.28
C GLN A 18 25.25 -39.50 5.01
N ALA A 19 24.25 -38.66 5.26
CA ALA A 19 23.09 -39.01 6.06
C ALA A 19 21.77 -38.79 5.31
N THR A 20 20.84 -39.72 5.48
CA THR A 20 19.42 -39.51 5.15
C THR A 20 18.71 -38.78 6.29
N TYR A 21 17.54 -38.20 5.99
CA TYR A 21 16.60 -37.68 6.98
C TYR A 21 15.19 -38.20 6.72
N THR A 22 14.45 -38.52 7.77
CA THR A 22 13.03 -38.89 7.71
C THR A 22 12.36 -38.31 8.94
N GLY A 23 11.61 -37.23 8.76
CA GLY A 23 11.03 -36.47 9.85
C GLY A 23 9.69 -37.01 10.37
N GLY A 24 9.10 -36.24 11.29
CA GLY A 24 7.96 -36.62 12.13
C GLY A 24 6.63 -36.07 11.63
N SER A 25 5.72 -35.80 12.57
CA SER A 25 4.48 -35.02 12.33
C SER A 25 4.53 -33.64 12.97
N GLY A 26 5.71 -33.23 13.45
CA GLY A 26 5.98 -31.94 14.07
C GLY A 26 6.75 -31.05 13.11
N VAL A 27 7.14 -29.85 13.56
CA VAL A 27 7.90 -28.91 12.72
C VAL A 27 9.39 -29.27 12.69
N ASP A 28 9.88 -29.79 11.58
CA ASP A 28 11.27 -30.16 11.34
C ASP A 28 12.04 -29.01 10.63
N VAL A 29 13.10 -28.49 11.25
CA VAL A 29 14.03 -27.50 10.68
C VAL A 29 15.39 -28.15 10.44
N VAL A 30 15.66 -28.52 9.19
CA VAL A 30 16.87 -29.26 8.79
C VAL A 30 17.82 -28.36 8.00
N THR A 31 19.06 -28.24 8.46
CA THR A 31 20.13 -27.51 7.73
C THR A 31 21.15 -28.48 7.16
N LEU A 32 21.52 -28.30 5.89
CA LEU A 32 22.59 -29.05 5.25
C LEU A 32 23.93 -28.34 5.43
N SER A 33 24.93 -29.05 5.96
CA SER A 33 26.26 -28.50 6.21
C SER A 33 27.21 -28.60 5.00
N GLY A 34 26.73 -29.01 3.83
CA GLY A 34 27.56 -29.19 2.63
C GLY A 34 26.71 -29.26 1.36
N THR A 35 27.32 -28.94 0.22
CA THR A 35 26.63 -28.69 -1.06
C THR A 35 26.25 -29.94 -1.85
N SER A 36 26.82 -31.10 -1.52
CA SER A 36 26.49 -32.36 -2.17
C SER A 36 25.32 -33.05 -1.48
N VAL A 37 24.19 -33.19 -2.19
CA VAL A 37 23.00 -33.90 -1.72
C VAL A 37 22.84 -35.22 -2.49
N THR A 38 23.31 -36.31 -1.87
CA THR A 38 23.34 -37.67 -2.47
C THR A 38 22.56 -38.70 -1.67
N LYS A 39 21.98 -38.31 -0.55
CA LYS A 39 21.10 -39.10 0.30
C LYS A 39 19.73 -38.45 0.36
N ALA A 40 18.68 -39.28 0.38
CA ALA A 40 17.31 -38.80 0.42
C ALA A 40 16.99 -38.09 1.74
N ILE A 41 16.18 -37.04 1.65
CA ILE A 41 15.69 -36.23 2.77
C ILE A 41 14.17 -36.16 2.62
N SER A 42 13.44 -36.47 3.67
CA SER A 42 11.98 -36.32 3.75
C SER A 42 11.66 -35.70 5.10
N LEU A 43 10.95 -34.56 5.12
CA LEU A 43 10.67 -33.82 6.35
C LEU A 43 9.42 -34.35 7.08
N GLY A 44 8.47 -34.95 6.36
CA GLY A 44 7.38 -35.71 6.98
C GLY A 44 6.08 -34.95 6.93
N ALA A 45 5.37 -34.80 8.04
CA ALA A 45 4.20 -33.96 8.12
C ALA A 45 4.46 -32.79 9.07
N GLY A 46 3.84 -31.64 8.83
CA GLY A 46 4.13 -30.41 9.55
C GLY A 46 4.52 -29.30 8.58
N ASP A 47 4.65 -28.08 9.08
CA ASP A 47 5.16 -26.97 8.27
C ASP A 47 6.68 -26.91 8.43
N ASP A 48 7.40 -27.64 7.58
CA ASP A 48 8.82 -27.91 7.77
C ASP A 48 9.73 -26.94 7.02
N THR A 49 11.03 -27.00 7.31
CA THR A 49 12.03 -26.19 6.59
C THR A 49 13.30 -26.99 6.31
N LEU A 50 13.67 -27.07 5.03
CA LEU A 50 14.98 -27.57 4.59
C LEU A 50 15.85 -26.41 4.10
N LYS A 51 16.95 -26.13 4.82
CA LYS A 51 17.96 -25.15 4.43
C LYS A 51 19.14 -25.82 3.74
N LEU A 52 19.33 -25.53 2.47
CA LEU A 52 20.48 -25.98 1.69
C LEU A 52 21.74 -25.18 2.06
N ALA A 53 22.90 -25.81 1.88
CA ALA A 53 24.17 -25.10 2.02
C ALA A 53 24.36 -24.14 0.84
N THR A 54 24.90 -22.94 1.08
CA THR A 54 25.32 -22.04 0.00
C THR A 54 26.28 -22.74 -0.97
N GLY A 55 26.05 -22.59 -2.27
CA GLY A 55 26.71 -23.30 -3.37
C GLY A 55 25.96 -24.54 -3.86
N THR A 56 24.79 -24.88 -3.31
CA THR A 56 24.01 -26.05 -3.72
C THR A 56 23.17 -25.74 -4.96
N GLN A 57 23.70 -26.08 -6.14
CA GLN A 57 23.04 -25.81 -7.43
C GLN A 57 22.44 -27.06 -8.10
N SER A 58 22.64 -28.25 -7.52
CA SER A 58 22.11 -29.51 -8.05
C SER A 58 21.87 -30.53 -6.94
N LEU A 59 20.92 -31.42 -7.18
CA LEU A 59 20.59 -32.54 -6.29
C LEU A 59 20.74 -33.86 -7.06
N THR A 60 21.24 -34.89 -6.39
CA THR A 60 21.30 -36.25 -6.97
C THR A 60 20.32 -37.22 -6.31
N ALA A 61 19.93 -36.93 -5.08
CA ALA A 61 18.86 -37.63 -4.37
C ALA A 61 17.61 -36.74 -4.29
N ASN A 62 16.47 -37.38 -4.05
CA ASN A 62 15.21 -36.69 -3.81
C ASN A 62 15.21 -36.01 -2.44
N VAL A 63 14.63 -34.81 -2.40
CA VAL A 63 14.30 -34.08 -1.18
C VAL A 63 12.80 -33.79 -1.20
N ASP A 64 12.14 -34.03 -0.09
CA ASP A 64 10.68 -34.02 0.01
C ASP A 64 10.28 -33.26 1.28
N GLY A 65 9.43 -32.24 1.16
CA GLY A 65 8.84 -31.56 2.31
C GLY A 65 7.88 -32.53 3.01
N GLY A 66 6.76 -32.77 2.36
CA GLY A 66 5.81 -33.81 2.71
C GLY A 66 4.41 -33.23 2.89
N ASP A 67 3.71 -33.57 3.97
CA ASP A 67 2.36 -33.06 4.23
C ASP A 67 2.42 -31.76 5.05
N GLY A 68 2.05 -30.62 4.49
CA GLY A 68 2.00 -29.36 5.24
C GLY A 68 2.29 -28.16 4.34
N THR A 69 2.76 -27.07 4.93
CA THR A 69 3.30 -25.92 4.19
C THR A 69 4.81 -25.87 4.37
N ASP A 70 5.53 -26.47 3.45
CA ASP A 70 6.97 -26.69 3.59
C ASP A 70 7.82 -25.62 2.91
N THR A 71 8.96 -25.30 3.54
CA THR A 71 9.89 -24.27 3.05
C THR A 71 11.22 -24.87 2.61
N LEU A 72 11.57 -24.63 1.35
CA LEU A 72 12.92 -24.86 0.83
C LEU A 72 13.71 -23.55 0.90
N ALA A 73 14.72 -23.48 1.77
CA ALA A 73 15.62 -22.34 1.86
C ALA A 73 16.91 -22.59 1.06
N ILE A 74 17.18 -21.72 0.09
CA ILE A 74 18.32 -21.76 -0.84
C ILE A 74 18.77 -20.34 -1.12
N ALA A 75 20.08 -20.09 -1.25
CA ALA A 75 20.53 -18.73 -1.60
C ALA A 75 20.04 -18.35 -3.00
N ALA A 76 19.60 -17.10 -3.19
CA ALA A 76 19.05 -16.62 -4.47
C ALA A 76 19.95 -16.92 -5.69
N VAL A 77 21.25 -16.71 -5.57
CA VAL A 77 22.23 -17.02 -6.62
C VAL A 77 22.30 -18.51 -6.97
N ASP A 78 22.13 -19.39 -5.99
CA ASP A 78 22.10 -20.83 -6.19
C ASP A 78 20.77 -21.26 -6.82
N ALA A 79 19.65 -20.66 -6.40
CA ALA A 79 18.33 -20.89 -6.99
C ALA A 79 18.28 -20.45 -8.45
N ALA A 80 18.89 -19.31 -8.79
CA ALA A 80 19.02 -18.83 -10.15
C ALA A 80 19.78 -19.84 -11.04
N ALA A 81 20.89 -20.37 -10.54
CA ALA A 81 21.65 -21.39 -11.26
C ALA A 81 20.93 -22.75 -11.34
N ALA A 82 20.28 -23.17 -10.25
CA ALA A 82 19.54 -24.42 -10.15
C ALA A 82 18.31 -24.45 -11.08
N SER A 83 17.66 -23.29 -11.27
CA SER A 83 16.44 -23.15 -12.07
C SER A 83 16.69 -22.92 -13.57
N LEU A 84 17.94 -23.00 -14.05
CA LEU A 84 18.24 -22.94 -15.49
C LEU A 84 17.66 -24.13 -16.27
N THR A 85 17.40 -25.25 -15.59
CA THR A 85 16.80 -26.46 -16.17
C THR A 85 15.87 -27.12 -15.16
N SER A 86 14.98 -28.01 -15.61
CA SER A 86 14.08 -28.77 -14.73
C SER A 86 14.78 -29.88 -13.91
N ALA A 87 16.10 -30.05 -14.03
CA ALA A 87 16.83 -31.13 -13.35
C ALA A 87 16.82 -31.00 -11.82
N PHE A 88 16.88 -29.77 -11.30
CA PHE A 88 16.76 -29.51 -9.87
C PHE A 88 15.33 -29.74 -9.39
N GLY A 89 14.34 -29.14 -10.08
CA GLY A 89 12.92 -29.32 -9.81
C GLY A 89 12.48 -30.79 -9.79
N ALA A 90 13.03 -31.63 -10.67
CA ALA A 90 12.73 -33.07 -10.70
C ALA A 90 13.24 -33.86 -9.46
N LYS A 91 13.96 -33.20 -8.54
CA LYS A 91 14.48 -33.80 -7.30
C LYS A 91 13.86 -33.21 -6.04
N ILE A 92 13.07 -32.15 -6.15
CA ILE A 92 12.31 -31.60 -5.03
C ILE A 92 10.83 -32.00 -5.22
N SER A 93 10.12 -32.18 -4.11
CA SER A 93 8.67 -32.41 -4.11
C SER A 93 8.06 -31.84 -2.83
N ASN A 94 6.78 -31.48 -2.90
CA ASN A 94 5.97 -31.05 -1.75
C ASN A 94 6.63 -29.91 -0.96
N PHE A 95 7.11 -28.90 -1.67
CA PHE A 95 7.50 -27.62 -1.09
C PHE A 95 6.59 -26.54 -1.68
N GLU A 96 5.92 -25.80 -0.82
CA GLU A 96 5.04 -24.70 -1.22
C GLU A 96 5.79 -23.37 -1.21
N LYS A 97 6.79 -23.24 -0.32
CA LYS A 97 7.56 -22.02 -0.07
C LYS A 97 9.02 -22.14 -0.50
N LEU A 98 9.53 -21.09 -1.15
CA LEU A 98 10.94 -20.91 -1.48
C LEU A 98 11.49 -19.70 -0.72
N ASP A 99 12.42 -19.92 0.21
CA ASP A 99 13.14 -18.84 0.88
C ASP A 99 14.48 -18.59 0.20
N LEU A 100 14.62 -17.42 -0.41
CA LEU A 100 15.80 -17.00 -1.16
C LEU A 100 16.85 -16.28 -0.31
N GLY A 101 16.50 -15.87 0.91
CA GLY A 101 17.29 -14.95 1.72
C GLY A 101 17.59 -13.64 0.98
N ALA A 102 18.69 -12.98 1.36
CA ALA A 102 19.16 -11.79 0.66
C ALA A 102 19.76 -12.15 -0.71
N SER A 103 19.49 -11.33 -1.73
CA SER A 103 19.89 -11.55 -3.12
C SER A 103 20.61 -10.35 -3.72
N GLY A 104 21.37 -10.60 -4.78
CA GLY A 104 22.04 -9.57 -5.57
C GLY A 104 21.18 -9.18 -6.77
N THR A 105 21.71 -9.46 -7.96
CA THR A 105 20.95 -9.46 -9.21
C THR A 105 20.76 -10.91 -9.64
N ASP A 106 19.56 -11.46 -9.45
CA ASP A 106 19.29 -12.88 -9.64
C ASP A 106 17.97 -13.06 -10.40
N VAL A 107 17.92 -14.07 -11.29
CA VAL A 107 16.71 -14.47 -12.03
C VAL A 107 16.41 -15.92 -11.66
N VAL A 108 15.26 -16.16 -11.03
CA VAL A 108 14.84 -17.49 -10.58
C VAL A 108 13.61 -17.91 -11.38
N ASN A 109 13.73 -19.00 -12.15
CA ASN A 109 12.61 -19.53 -12.92
C ASN A 109 11.85 -20.58 -12.10
N LEU A 110 10.65 -20.21 -11.65
CA LEU A 110 9.84 -21.03 -10.75
C LEU A 110 9.24 -22.25 -11.46
N ALA A 111 9.07 -22.23 -12.78
CA ALA A 111 8.61 -23.41 -13.54
C ALA A 111 9.62 -24.59 -13.48
N ASN A 112 10.87 -24.32 -13.12
CA ASN A 112 11.92 -25.32 -12.92
C ASN A 112 12.16 -25.68 -11.43
N LEU A 113 11.33 -25.17 -10.52
CA LEU A 113 11.42 -25.40 -9.07
C LEU A 113 10.13 -26.03 -8.54
N ASP A 114 9.58 -27.01 -9.26
CA ASP A 114 8.33 -27.70 -8.90
C ASP A 114 7.14 -26.71 -8.79
N SER A 115 6.24 -26.87 -7.82
CA SER A 115 4.97 -26.14 -7.72
C SER A 115 5.01 -25.03 -6.66
N ILE A 116 6.15 -24.35 -6.55
CA ILE A 116 6.33 -23.23 -5.60
C ILE A 116 5.33 -22.12 -5.90
N SER A 117 4.53 -21.78 -4.89
CA SER A 117 3.50 -20.74 -4.97
C SER A 117 3.76 -19.57 -4.02
N TYR A 118 4.80 -19.66 -3.20
CA TYR A 118 5.17 -18.66 -2.22
C TYR A 118 6.68 -18.45 -2.22
N VAL A 119 7.13 -17.21 -2.38
CA VAL A 119 8.56 -16.87 -2.39
C VAL A 119 8.86 -15.84 -1.33
N ILE A 120 9.85 -16.11 -0.48
CA ILE A 120 10.37 -15.19 0.53
C ILE A 120 11.65 -14.57 0.00
N SER A 121 11.71 -13.24 -0.04
CA SER A 121 12.92 -12.47 -0.33
C SER A 121 13.39 -11.74 0.94
N GLY A 122 14.65 -11.98 1.32
CA GLY A 122 15.35 -11.30 2.42
C GLY A 122 16.00 -9.98 2.02
N GLY A 123 15.58 -9.38 0.90
CA GLY A 123 16.14 -8.16 0.33
C GLY A 123 16.95 -8.40 -0.95
N ALA A 124 16.89 -7.48 -1.91
CA ALA A 124 17.45 -7.66 -3.25
C ALA A 124 17.99 -6.36 -3.87
N THR A 125 19.10 -6.43 -4.62
CA THR A 125 19.40 -5.33 -5.56
C THR A 125 18.46 -5.37 -6.76
N SER A 126 18.27 -6.55 -7.35
CA SER A 126 17.29 -6.80 -8.41
C SER A 126 16.97 -8.29 -8.47
N LEU A 127 15.80 -8.70 -7.99
CA LEU A 127 15.36 -10.09 -8.10
C LEU A 127 14.28 -10.20 -9.18
N GLU A 128 14.41 -11.12 -10.13
CA GLU A 128 13.35 -11.48 -11.05
C GLU A 128 12.85 -12.90 -10.73
N LEU A 129 11.56 -13.01 -10.44
CA LEU A 129 10.84 -14.27 -10.29
C LEU A 129 10.09 -14.54 -11.60
N ASP A 130 10.64 -15.44 -12.40
CA ASP A 130 10.09 -15.81 -13.70
C ASP A 130 9.13 -16.99 -13.58
N SER A 131 8.09 -16.98 -14.41
CA SER A 131 7.06 -18.02 -14.48
C SER A 131 6.35 -18.27 -13.14
N PHE A 132 6.05 -17.22 -12.38
CA PHE A 132 5.33 -17.32 -11.12
C PHE A 132 3.88 -17.75 -11.37
N GLY A 133 3.40 -18.77 -10.68
CA GLY A 133 2.01 -19.21 -10.77
C GLY A 133 1.01 -18.10 -10.41
N ALA A 134 -0.16 -18.12 -11.05
CA ALA A 134 -1.26 -17.22 -10.71
C ALA A 134 -1.65 -17.34 -9.24
N ASN A 135 -2.02 -16.23 -8.60
CA ASN A 135 -2.28 -16.15 -7.15
C ASN A 135 -1.06 -16.49 -6.26
N GLY A 136 0.15 -16.49 -6.83
CA GLY A 136 1.38 -16.64 -6.06
C GLY A 136 1.56 -15.54 -5.02
N THR A 137 2.36 -15.82 -3.99
CA THR A 137 2.67 -14.87 -2.91
C THR A 137 4.14 -14.52 -2.88
N LEU A 138 4.46 -13.23 -2.97
CA LEU A 138 5.78 -12.68 -2.70
C LEU A 138 5.82 -12.11 -1.28
N GLU A 139 6.62 -12.69 -0.39
CA GLU A 139 6.92 -12.12 0.93
C GLU A 139 8.27 -11.38 0.90
N LEU A 140 8.26 -10.13 1.34
CA LEU A 140 9.44 -9.28 1.47
C LEU A 140 9.77 -9.10 2.95
N THR A 141 10.98 -9.53 3.33
CA THR A 141 11.47 -9.49 4.72
C THR A 141 12.75 -8.65 4.88
N GLY A 142 13.26 -8.09 3.79
CA GLY A 142 14.45 -7.23 3.77
C GLY A 142 14.36 -6.15 2.70
N ALA A 143 15.22 -5.12 2.84
CA ALA A 143 15.24 -3.99 1.93
C ALA A 143 15.63 -4.43 0.51
N SER A 144 14.90 -3.91 -0.49
CA SER A 144 15.19 -4.16 -1.90
C SER A 144 15.25 -2.87 -2.70
N THR A 145 15.88 -2.91 -3.87
CA THR A 145 15.71 -1.85 -4.89
C THR A 145 14.59 -2.23 -5.87
N LEU A 146 14.62 -3.47 -6.39
CA LEU A 146 13.59 -4.00 -7.29
C LEU A 146 13.38 -5.50 -7.07
N VAL A 147 12.11 -5.90 -7.00
CA VAL A 147 11.68 -7.29 -7.20
C VAL A 147 10.67 -7.31 -8.35
N LYS A 148 11.01 -7.98 -9.44
CA LYS A 148 10.15 -8.18 -10.60
C LYS A 148 9.49 -9.55 -10.52
N VAL A 149 8.17 -9.60 -10.61
CA VAL A 149 7.38 -10.82 -10.70
C VAL A 149 6.81 -10.92 -12.10
N VAL A 150 7.17 -11.99 -12.79
CA VAL A 150 6.61 -12.34 -14.10
C VAL A 150 5.71 -13.54 -13.90
N LEU A 151 4.40 -13.37 -14.06
CA LEU A 151 3.48 -14.50 -14.01
C LEU A 151 3.74 -15.45 -15.19
N ALA A 152 3.49 -16.73 -14.98
CA ALA A 152 3.55 -17.74 -16.04
C ALA A 152 2.56 -17.44 -17.18
N ASP A 153 1.42 -16.83 -16.83
CA ASP A 153 0.43 -16.28 -17.76
C ASP A 153 -0.18 -15.02 -17.14
N ALA A 154 0.02 -13.87 -17.78
CA ALA A 154 -0.58 -12.58 -17.45
C ALA A 154 -1.43 -12.05 -18.63
N THR A 155 -1.93 -12.95 -19.48
CA THR A 155 -2.78 -12.58 -20.63
C THR A 155 -4.26 -12.48 -20.25
N GLY A 156 -4.58 -12.79 -18.99
CA GLY A 156 -5.91 -12.69 -18.43
C GLY A 156 -6.37 -11.24 -18.31
N THR A 157 -7.52 -11.07 -17.66
CA THR A 157 -8.07 -9.75 -17.32
C THR A 157 -8.44 -9.65 -15.84
N SER A 158 -7.95 -10.62 -15.06
CA SER A 158 -8.23 -10.80 -13.64
C SER A 158 -7.04 -11.48 -12.97
N ASP A 159 -5.83 -11.17 -13.46
CA ASP A 159 -4.61 -11.74 -12.91
C ASP A 159 -4.34 -11.16 -11.51
N VAL A 160 -3.90 -12.03 -10.60
CA VAL A 160 -3.75 -11.72 -9.17
C VAL A 160 -2.34 -12.05 -8.70
N LEU A 161 -1.72 -11.11 -7.99
CA LEU A 161 -0.50 -11.30 -7.21
C LEU A 161 -0.78 -10.97 -5.74
N ASN A 162 -0.31 -11.82 -4.84
CA ASN A 162 -0.28 -11.53 -3.41
C ASN A 162 1.11 -11.02 -3.03
N VAL A 163 1.18 -9.94 -2.26
CA VAL A 163 2.43 -9.37 -1.75
C VAL A 163 2.29 -9.24 -0.23
N VAL A 164 3.31 -9.68 0.49
CA VAL A 164 3.42 -9.53 1.94
C VAL A 164 4.68 -8.73 2.24
N THR A 165 4.59 -7.71 3.07
CA THR A 165 5.76 -7.05 3.66
C THR A 165 5.84 -7.36 5.14
N LYS A 166 7.06 -7.51 5.65
CA LYS A 166 7.28 -7.82 7.06
C LYS A 166 8.33 -6.90 7.67
N VAL A 167 7.87 -6.04 8.57
CA VAL A 167 8.72 -5.23 9.47
C VAL A 167 8.71 -5.84 10.87
N VAL A 168 9.75 -5.54 11.66
CA VAL A 168 9.95 -6.22 12.96
C VAL A 168 10.50 -5.32 14.04
N ALA A 169 11.48 -4.47 13.79
CA ALA A 169 12.16 -3.70 14.84
C ALA A 169 12.52 -2.27 14.41
N ALA A 170 12.15 -1.93 13.18
CA ALA A 170 12.36 -0.63 12.55
C ALA A 170 11.54 -0.57 11.26
N ASP A 171 11.31 0.65 10.80
CA ASP A 171 10.79 0.94 9.47
C ASP A 171 11.69 0.31 8.39
N LEU A 172 11.07 -0.12 7.29
CA LEU A 172 11.79 -0.76 6.20
C LEU A 172 11.23 -0.33 4.83
N ASN A 173 12.14 0.06 3.96
CA ASN A 173 11.83 0.31 2.55
C ASN A 173 12.09 -0.93 1.72
N PHE A 174 11.02 -1.51 1.19
CA PHE A 174 11.02 -2.70 0.35
C PHE A 174 11.28 -2.41 -1.13
N GLY A 175 11.49 -1.14 -1.50
CA GLY A 175 11.78 -0.72 -2.87
C GLY A 175 10.59 -0.89 -3.79
N ALA A 176 10.87 -1.20 -5.05
CA ALA A 176 9.85 -1.42 -6.07
C ALA A 176 9.50 -2.90 -6.22
N VAL A 177 8.20 -3.20 -6.29
CA VAL A 177 7.68 -4.44 -6.85
C VAL A 177 7.12 -4.15 -8.23
N GLN A 178 7.62 -4.85 -9.25
CA GLN A 178 7.12 -4.76 -10.62
C GLN A 178 6.37 -6.05 -10.96
N ALA A 179 5.14 -5.95 -11.46
CA ALA A 179 4.31 -7.10 -11.80
C ALA A 179 3.52 -6.85 -13.08
N ASP A 180 4.19 -6.77 -14.23
CA ASP A 180 3.54 -6.36 -15.48
C ASP A 180 2.37 -7.28 -15.86
N GLY A 181 1.19 -6.69 -16.07
CA GLY A 181 0.00 -7.42 -16.55
C GLY A 181 -0.92 -7.94 -15.44
N VAL A 182 -0.76 -7.49 -14.19
CA VAL A 182 -1.56 -7.96 -13.05
C VAL A 182 -2.70 -6.99 -12.73
N GLU A 183 -3.96 -7.40 -12.91
CA GLU A 183 -5.08 -6.52 -12.58
C GLU A 183 -5.28 -6.24 -11.10
N THR A 184 -4.95 -7.20 -10.24
CA THR A 184 -5.20 -7.12 -8.80
C THR A 184 -3.96 -7.47 -8.00
N ILE A 185 -3.55 -6.56 -7.12
CA ILE A 185 -2.57 -6.87 -6.08
C ILE A 185 -3.27 -6.89 -4.73
N ASN A 186 -3.08 -7.98 -3.98
CA ASN A 186 -3.43 -8.04 -2.56
C ASN A 186 -2.16 -7.80 -1.76
N LEU A 187 -2.10 -6.72 -1.00
CA LEU A 187 -0.94 -6.33 -0.19
C LEU A 187 -1.26 -6.51 1.30
N THR A 188 -0.49 -7.35 1.98
CA THR A 188 -0.54 -7.49 3.44
C THR A 188 0.71 -6.90 4.06
N VAL A 189 0.58 -5.87 4.90
CA VAL A 189 1.71 -5.23 5.58
C VAL A 189 1.76 -5.63 7.04
N THR A 190 2.82 -6.30 7.46
CA THR A 190 2.89 -6.95 8.77
C THR A 190 4.00 -6.39 9.64
N ASP A 191 3.62 -5.85 10.80
CA ASP A 191 4.53 -5.56 11.88
C ASP A 191 4.45 -6.71 12.88
N THR A 192 5.60 -7.36 13.05
CA THR A 192 5.75 -8.47 14.00
C THR A 192 6.54 -8.06 15.24
N ASP A 193 6.83 -6.76 15.42
CA ASP A 193 7.37 -6.28 16.68
C ASP A 193 6.40 -6.60 17.82
N THR A 194 6.89 -7.33 18.79
CA THR A 194 6.15 -7.64 20.03
C THR A 194 6.67 -6.80 21.19
N SER A 195 7.57 -5.85 20.93
CA SER A 195 8.13 -4.93 21.90
C SER A 195 7.03 -4.01 22.41
N ALA A 196 6.35 -4.47 23.47
CA ALA A 196 5.26 -3.80 24.17
C ALA A 196 5.74 -2.57 24.98
N ILE A 197 6.63 -1.75 24.43
CA ILE A 197 6.96 -0.46 25.02
C ILE A 197 5.77 0.46 24.72
N ALA A 198 5.10 0.92 25.77
CA ALA A 198 4.06 1.93 25.64
C ALA A 198 4.64 3.17 24.91
N GLY A 199 4.16 3.43 23.70
CA GLY A 199 4.65 4.51 22.84
C GLY A 199 5.71 4.12 21.80
N ALA A 200 6.08 2.83 21.67
CA ALA A 200 6.70 2.36 20.43
C ALA A 200 5.66 2.50 19.31
N GLY A 201 5.99 3.28 18.28
CA GLY A 201 5.16 3.41 17.09
C GLY A 201 5.04 2.07 16.38
N VAL A 202 4.01 1.94 15.54
CA VAL A 202 3.93 0.85 14.58
C VAL A 202 5.06 1.07 13.56
N ASN A 203 5.82 0.02 13.24
CA ASN A 203 6.89 0.15 12.23
C ASN A 203 6.28 0.33 10.83
N GLU A 204 6.91 1.18 10.03
CA GLU A 204 6.46 1.55 8.69
C GLU A 204 7.06 0.66 7.60
N ALA A 205 6.20 0.16 6.71
CA ALA A 205 6.60 -0.43 5.44
C ALA A 205 6.51 0.62 4.33
N THR A 206 7.62 0.93 3.66
CA THR A 206 7.61 1.71 2.42
C THR A 206 7.69 0.80 1.21
N ILE A 207 6.78 0.95 0.24
CA ILE A 207 6.78 0.16 -1.01
C ILE A 207 6.31 0.98 -2.21
N LYS A 208 6.93 0.72 -3.37
CA LYS A 208 6.47 1.20 -4.67
C LYS A 208 5.92 0.04 -5.50
N LEU A 209 4.72 0.19 -6.07
CA LEU A 209 4.16 -0.78 -7.01
C LEU A 209 4.25 -0.25 -8.45
N THR A 210 4.76 -1.07 -9.35
CA THR A 210 4.90 -0.75 -10.78
C THR A 210 4.19 -1.81 -11.62
N ASP A 211 3.03 -1.44 -12.15
CA ASP A 211 2.31 -2.23 -13.14
C ASP A 211 1.32 -1.33 -13.87
N ALA A 212 1.35 -1.33 -15.20
CA ALA A 212 0.44 -0.54 -16.02
C ALA A 212 -0.99 -1.13 -16.07
N ALA A 213 -1.16 -2.42 -15.80
CA ALA A 213 -2.43 -3.14 -15.86
C ALA A 213 -3.20 -3.14 -14.53
N LEU A 214 -2.54 -2.78 -13.42
CA LEU A 214 -3.13 -2.76 -12.07
C LEU A 214 -4.38 -1.86 -12.03
N LYS A 215 -5.52 -2.48 -11.71
CA LYS A 215 -6.85 -1.85 -11.58
C LYS A 215 -7.30 -1.75 -10.13
N SER A 216 -6.94 -2.75 -9.32
CA SER A 216 -7.39 -2.91 -7.94
C SER A 216 -6.23 -3.24 -7.02
N LEU A 217 -6.10 -2.46 -5.94
CA LEU A 217 -5.19 -2.75 -4.84
C LEU A 217 -6.00 -2.96 -3.56
N VAL A 218 -5.88 -4.13 -2.96
CA VAL A 218 -6.50 -4.45 -1.66
C VAL A 218 -5.41 -4.53 -0.61
N ILE A 219 -5.55 -3.79 0.47
CA ILE A 219 -4.54 -3.63 1.50
C ILE A 219 -5.10 -4.07 2.86
N ALA A 220 -4.32 -4.87 3.58
CA ALA A 220 -4.64 -5.31 4.93
C ALA A 220 -3.36 -5.36 5.79
N GLY A 221 -3.53 -5.60 7.07
CA GLY A 221 -2.42 -5.83 8.01
C GLY A 221 -2.35 -4.77 9.10
N ASN A 222 -1.19 -4.68 9.73
CA ASN A 222 -1.01 -3.93 10.98
C ASN A 222 0.22 -3.03 11.01
N SER A 223 1.08 -3.03 9.99
CA SER A 223 2.12 -2.00 9.84
C SER A 223 1.53 -0.67 9.38
N ASP A 224 2.24 0.41 9.68
CA ASP A 224 2.10 1.65 8.92
C ASP A 224 2.61 1.41 7.49
N LEU A 225 2.04 2.11 6.51
CA LEU A 225 2.34 1.89 5.10
C LEU A 225 2.51 3.22 4.37
N VAL A 226 3.70 3.43 3.79
CA VAL A 226 3.91 4.42 2.73
C VAL A 226 3.86 3.71 1.38
N LEU A 227 2.79 3.97 0.64
CA LEU A 227 2.52 3.37 -0.66
C LEU A 227 2.67 4.41 -1.77
N THR A 228 3.51 4.08 -2.75
CA THR A 228 3.54 4.76 -4.04
C THR A 228 3.08 3.81 -5.15
N VAL A 229 2.04 4.18 -5.90
CA VAL A 229 1.76 3.53 -7.19
C VAL A 229 2.45 4.33 -8.28
N ASP A 230 3.16 3.65 -9.19
CA ASP A 230 3.91 4.29 -10.25
C ASP A 230 3.04 5.28 -11.05
N ALA A 231 3.58 6.47 -11.33
CA ALA A 231 2.84 7.54 -11.99
C ALA A 231 2.43 7.23 -13.43
N THR A 232 3.03 6.20 -14.04
CA THR A 232 2.66 5.71 -15.38
C THR A 232 1.46 4.77 -15.36
N ASN A 233 1.02 4.28 -14.20
CA ASN A 233 -0.22 3.55 -14.10
C ASN A 233 -1.39 4.47 -14.44
N THR A 234 -2.20 4.05 -15.42
CA THR A 234 -3.41 4.75 -15.86
C THR A 234 -4.68 3.92 -15.68
N ALA A 235 -4.54 2.68 -15.19
CA ALA A 235 -5.61 1.69 -15.08
C ALA A 235 -6.20 1.60 -13.66
N LEU A 236 -5.51 2.11 -12.64
CA LEU A 236 -5.92 1.99 -11.24
C LEU A 236 -7.23 2.74 -11.02
N THR A 237 -8.21 2.01 -10.49
CA THR A 237 -9.54 2.54 -10.15
C THR A 237 -9.82 2.47 -8.66
N THR A 238 -9.18 1.54 -7.94
CA THR A 238 -9.42 1.34 -6.51
C THR A 238 -8.14 1.05 -5.74
N VAL A 239 -7.99 1.72 -4.60
CA VAL A 239 -7.09 1.38 -3.50
C VAL A 239 -7.97 1.21 -2.27
N ASN A 240 -8.06 -0.02 -1.75
CA ASN A 240 -8.93 -0.34 -0.63
C ASN A 240 -8.10 -0.87 0.54
N ALA A 241 -7.88 -0.01 1.54
CA ALA A 241 -7.19 -0.32 2.79
C ALA A 241 -8.14 -0.43 3.99
N SER A 242 -9.43 -0.69 3.77
CA SER A 242 -10.42 -0.80 4.87
C SER A 242 -10.12 -1.88 5.91
N ALA A 243 -9.23 -2.83 5.61
CA ALA A 243 -8.77 -3.87 6.52
C ALA A 243 -7.38 -3.57 7.14
N LEU A 244 -6.79 -2.41 6.84
CA LEU A 244 -5.53 -1.97 7.42
C LEU A 244 -5.79 -1.36 8.81
N THR A 245 -4.97 -1.78 9.78
CA THR A 245 -5.04 -1.26 11.15
C THR A 245 -3.93 -0.29 11.51
N GLY A 246 -2.82 -0.29 10.76
CA GLY A 246 -1.83 0.79 10.77
C GLY A 246 -2.26 1.97 9.90
N SER A 247 -1.46 3.02 9.89
CA SER A 247 -1.71 4.24 9.13
C SER A 247 -1.27 4.08 7.67
N LEU A 248 -2.05 4.61 6.74
CA LEU A 248 -1.76 4.61 5.31
C LEU A 248 -1.35 6.00 4.84
N THR A 249 -0.15 6.16 4.30
CA THR A 249 0.19 7.25 3.39
C THR A 249 0.13 6.75 1.95
N ALA A 250 -0.91 7.13 1.21
CA ALA A 250 -1.11 6.71 -0.17
C ALA A 250 -1.02 7.89 -1.14
N THR A 251 -0.14 7.76 -2.14
CA THR A 251 -0.11 8.66 -3.30
C THR A 251 -0.28 7.86 -4.58
N THR A 252 -1.33 8.19 -5.35
CA THR A 252 -1.54 7.62 -6.69
C THR A 252 -1.11 8.60 -7.77
N GLY A 253 -0.71 8.08 -8.94
CA GLY A 253 -0.44 8.87 -10.13
C GLY A 253 -1.66 9.62 -10.68
N SER A 254 -1.52 10.22 -11.86
CA SER A 254 -2.55 11.03 -12.54
C SER A 254 -3.67 10.20 -13.20
N VAL A 255 -4.13 9.14 -12.53
CA VAL A 255 -5.28 8.34 -12.97
C VAL A 255 -6.53 9.22 -13.00
N ALA A 256 -7.35 9.12 -14.05
CA ALA A 256 -8.43 10.09 -14.28
C ALA A 256 -9.57 10.06 -13.25
N SER A 257 -9.72 8.97 -12.50
CA SER A 257 -10.59 8.84 -11.32
C SER A 257 -10.19 7.58 -10.56
N VAL A 258 -9.88 7.73 -9.28
CA VAL A 258 -9.55 6.63 -8.36
C VAL A 258 -10.35 6.77 -7.08
N THR A 259 -10.78 5.64 -6.52
CA THR A 259 -11.31 5.57 -5.17
C THR A 259 -10.22 5.06 -4.23
N ILE A 260 -9.82 5.88 -3.27
CA ILE A 260 -8.90 5.50 -2.20
C ILE A 260 -9.71 5.43 -0.91
N THR A 261 -9.65 4.28 -0.23
CA THR A 261 -10.29 4.07 1.08
C THR A 261 -9.19 3.70 2.06
N GLY A 262 -9.05 4.47 3.13
CA GLY A 262 -8.17 4.19 4.25
C GLY A 262 -8.72 3.09 5.18
N GLY A 263 -8.06 2.93 6.31
CA GLY A 263 -8.29 1.90 7.32
C GLY A 263 -8.81 2.47 8.64
N SER A 264 -8.26 1.96 9.75
CA SER A 264 -8.55 2.46 11.10
C SER A 264 -7.43 3.30 11.72
N GLY A 265 -6.34 3.49 10.97
CA GLY A 265 -5.18 4.31 11.35
C GLY A 265 -5.42 5.79 11.05
N ALA A 266 -4.42 6.64 11.30
CA ALA A 266 -4.49 8.05 10.91
C ALA A 266 -3.94 8.20 9.48
N ASP A 267 -4.81 8.17 8.48
CA ASP A 267 -4.40 8.01 7.10
C ASP A 267 -4.11 9.35 6.41
N THR A 268 -3.19 9.36 5.44
CA THR A 268 -2.92 10.48 4.56
C THR A 268 -3.14 10.05 3.11
N LEU A 269 -4.21 10.55 2.50
CA LEU A 269 -4.68 10.11 1.19
C LEU A 269 -4.52 11.23 0.16
N THR A 270 -3.79 10.97 -0.93
CA THR A 270 -3.62 11.90 -2.05
C THR A 270 -3.88 11.21 -3.39
N ALA A 271 -4.75 11.81 -4.20
CA ALA A 271 -4.97 11.41 -5.58
C ALA A 271 -4.83 12.61 -6.52
N ALA A 272 -3.89 12.52 -7.47
CA ALA A 272 -3.62 13.58 -8.45
C ALA A 272 -4.63 13.64 -9.62
N GLY A 273 -5.57 12.69 -9.67
CA GLY A 273 -6.62 12.62 -10.66
C GLY A 273 -7.78 13.59 -10.41
N ASN A 274 -8.47 13.98 -11.48
CA ASN A 274 -9.79 14.61 -11.34
C ASN A 274 -10.79 13.58 -10.78
N SER A 275 -11.88 14.03 -10.17
CA SER A 275 -12.98 13.15 -9.72
C SER A 275 -12.51 11.97 -8.83
N ALA A 276 -11.43 12.15 -8.08
CA ALA A 276 -10.98 11.18 -7.09
C ALA A 276 -11.99 11.08 -5.94
N VAL A 277 -12.14 9.90 -5.36
CA VAL A 277 -12.93 9.68 -4.15
C VAL A 277 -11.97 9.27 -3.05
N LEU A 278 -11.85 10.09 -2.02
CA LEU A 278 -11.01 9.83 -0.85
C LEU A 278 -11.93 9.57 0.34
N ASN A 279 -11.81 8.38 0.94
CA ASN A 279 -12.52 8.01 2.16
C ASN A 279 -11.46 7.71 3.23
N GLY A 280 -11.40 8.50 4.30
CA GLY A 280 -10.45 8.33 5.40
C GLY A 280 -10.69 7.01 6.13
N GLY A 281 -11.86 6.89 6.77
CA GLY A 281 -12.23 5.67 7.48
C GLY A 281 -12.47 5.97 8.94
N ALA A 282 -11.71 5.33 9.83
CA ALA A 282 -11.68 5.72 11.23
C ALA A 282 -10.26 6.17 11.57
N GLY A 283 -10.11 7.12 12.49
CA GLY A 283 -8.82 7.75 12.75
C GLY A 283 -8.88 9.22 12.41
N ASN A 284 -7.80 9.96 12.67
CA ASN A 284 -7.73 11.38 12.30
C ASN A 284 -7.09 11.46 10.93
N ASP A 285 -7.90 11.47 9.89
CA ASP A 285 -7.42 11.30 8.51
C ASP A 285 -7.08 12.65 7.87
N THR A 286 -6.15 12.65 6.92
CA THR A 286 -5.79 13.80 6.09
C THR A 286 -6.08 13.48 4.62
N LEU A 287 -7.06 14.16 4.05
CA LEU A 287 -7.50 13.97 2.67
C LEU A 287 -7.06 15.17 1.84
N ILE A 288 -6.14 14.94 0.88
CA ILE A 288 -5.50 16.00 0.11
C ILE A 288 -6.06 16.04 -1.32
N VAL A 289 -6.67 17.16 -1.66
CA VAL A 289 -7.11 17.46 -3.02
C VAL A 289 -5.90 17.82 -3.88
N ALA A 290 -5.71 17.11 -5.00
CA ALA A 290 -4.68 17.42 -5.99
C ALA A 290 -5.24 17.50 -7.43
N GLY A 291 -6.55 17.44 -7.59
CA GLY A 291 -7.26 17.58 -8.87
C GLY A 291 -8.70 18.08 -8.67
N ASP A 292 -9.35 18.46 -9.77
CA ASP A 292 -10.72 19.00 -9.76
C ASP A 292 -11.76 17.92 -9.37
N LEU A 293 -12.91 18.35 -8.87
CA LEU A 293 -14.09 17.48 -8.63
C LEU A 293 -13.86 16.31 -7.65
N ALA A 294 -12.84 16.38 -6.80
CA ALA A 294 -12.62 15.37 -5.77
C ALA A 294 -13.81 15.27 -4.79
N LYS A 295 -14.09 14.07 -4.28
CA LYS A 295 -15.08 13.80 -3.23
C LYS A 295 -14.37 13.28 -2.00
N LEU A 296 -14.58 13.94 -0.87
CA LEU A 296 -13.88 13.68 0.38
C LEU A 296 -14.88 13.23 1.45
N THR A 297 -14.58 12.12 2.12
CA THR A 297 -15.32 11.59 3.26
C THR A 297 -14.30 11.32 4.35
N GLY A 298 -14.32 12.09 5.43
CA GLY A 298 -13.36 11.87 6.54
C GLY A 298 -13.66 10.56 7.25
N GLY A 299 -14.92 10.39 7.67
CA GLY A 299 -15.37 9.24 8.43
C GLY A 299 -15.43 9.55 9.93
N ALA A 300 -14.81 8.70 10.74
CA ALA A 300 -14.86 8.82 12.19
C ALA A 300 -13.52 9.29 12.75
N GLY A 301 -13.49 10.50 13.30
CA GLY A 301 -12.30 11.07 13.91
C GLY A 301 -12.34 12.58 13.84
N ALA A 302 -11.20 13.23 14.06
CA ALA A 302 -11.02 14.64 13.75
C ALA A 302 -10.21 14.72 12.45
N ASP A 303 -10.91 14.92 11.33
CA ASP A 303 -10.34 14.80 10.00
C ASP A 303 -9.85 16.14 9.45
N ASN A 304 -8.85 16.08 8.58
CA ASN A 304 -8.27 17.22 7.88
C ASN A 304 -8.54 17.13 6.37
N PHE A 305 -9.42 18.01 5.90
CA PHE A 305 -9.68 18.20 4.47
C PHE A 305 -8.73 19.26 3.92
N ASN A 306 -7.63 18.85 3.31
CA ASN A 306 -6.71 19.76 2.65
C ASN A 306 -7.18 20.06 1.23
N VAL A 307 -7.66 21.29 1.03
CA VAL A 307 -8.32 21.76 -0.18
C VAL A 307 -7.51 22.84 -0.91
N ALA A 308 -6.22 22.98 -0.61
CA ALA A 308 -5.34 24.02 -1.16
C ALA A 308 -5.16 24.00 -2.69
N HIS A 309 -5.75 23.03 -3.39
CA HIS A 309 -5.73 22.96 -4.85
C HIS A 309 -6.57 24.07 -5.48
N ALA A 310 -5.93 24.95 -6.26
CA ALA A 310 -6.60 25.97 -7.03
C ALA A 310 -7.59 25.35 -8.03
N THR A 311 -8.85 25.77 -7.95
CA THR A 311 -9.90 25.20 -8.81
C THR A 311 -9.77 25.72 -10.25
N THR A 312 -9.83 24.82 -11.24
CA THR A 312 -9.71 25.24 -12.65
C THR A 312 -10.78 26.26 -13.05
N ASN A 313 -11.98 26.15 -12.47
CA ASN A 313 -13.04 27.13 -12.60
C ASN A 313 -14.02 27.02 -11.43
N VAL A 314 -14.96 27.97 -11.33
CA VAL A 314 -15.95 28.02 -10.25
C VAL A 314 -16.74 26.71 -10.06
N ASN A 315 -16.94 25.89 -11.09
CA ASN A 315 -17.71 24.64 -11.05
C ASN A 315 -16.85 23.38 -10.87
N SER A 316 -15.53 23.52 -10.72
CA SER A 316 -14.56 22.43 -10.60
C SER A 316 -14.20 22.06 -9.14
N TYR A 317 -15.00 22.52 -8.17
CA TYR A 317 -14.74 22.35 -6.74
C TYR A 317 -14.66 20.90 -6.27
N ALA A 318 -13.86 20.66 -5.22
CA ALA A 318 -13.98 19.47 -4.41
C ALA A 318 -15.26 19.50 -3.55
N THR A 319 -15.74 18.33 -3.14
CA THR A 319 -16.90 18.17 -2.26
C THR A 319 -16.53 17.39 -1.00
N ILE A 320 -16.62 18.04 0.15
CA ILE A 320 -16.61 17.40 1.48
C ILE A 320 -18.02 16.89 1.78
N THR A 321 -18.13 15.64 2.22
CA THR A 321 -19.42 14.94 2.29
C THR A 321 -20.00 14.81 3.69
N ASP A 322 -19.16 14.89 4.71
CA ASP A 322 -19.48 14.54 6.10
C ASP A 322 -18.86 15.48 7.14
N LEU A 323 -18.47 16.70 6.75
CA LEU A 323 -17.87 17.69 7.65
C LEU A 323 -18.66 17.83 8.96
N SER A 324 -17.97 17.65 10.07
CA SER A 324 -18.52 17.57 11.42
C SER A 324 -17.65 18.30 12.45
N ALA A 325 -18.17 18.46 13.68
CA ALA A 325 -17.44 19.18 14.72
C ALA A 325 -16.16 18.42 15.13
N GLY A 326 -15.03 19.13 15.14
CA GLY A 326 -13.70 18.54 15.34
C GLY A 326 -12.87 18.48 14.06
N ASP A 327 -13.52 18.46 12.89
CA ASP A 327 -12.84 18.45 11.60
C ASP A 327 -12.26 19.82 11.26
N ILE A 328 -11.17 19.79 10.49
CA ILE A 328 -10.49 20.97 9.97
C ILE A 328 -10.49 20.98 8.44
N ILE A 329 -10.61 22.17 7.86
CA ILE A 329 -10.36 22.42 6.44
C ILE A 329 -9.04 23.19 6.35
N THR A 330 -8.07 22.65 5.63
CA THR A 330 -6.77 23.31 5.37
C THR A 330 -6.77 23.96 3.99
N PHE A 331 -6.37 25.24 3.95
CA PHE A 331 -6.37 26.10 2.75
C PHE A 331 -4.96 26.33 2.20
N GLY A 332 -4.85 27.17 1.17
CA GLY A 332 -3.56 27.63 0.65
C GLY A 332 -2.77 28.41 1.71
N THR A 333 -1.45 28.50 1.53
CA THR A 333 -0.57 29.18 2.49
C THR A 333 -0.75 30.70 2.55
N GLN A 334 -1.59 31.29 1.69
CA GLN A 334 -1.95 32.72 1.79
C GLN A 334 -3.20 32.96 2.62
N ALA A 335 -3.95 31.91 3.00
CA ALA A 335 -5.13 32.05 3.85
C ALA A 335 -4.75 32.48 5.27
N VAL A 336 -5.09 33.70 5.67
CA VAL A 336 -4.68 34.31 6.95
C VAL A 336 -5.84 34.81 7.81
N ASP A 337 -7.04 34.93 7.27
CA ASP A 337 -8.24 35.31 8.04
C ASP A 337 -9.51 34.60 7.53
N PHE A 338 -10.57 34.60 8.34
CA PHE A 338 -11.88 34.04 7.98
C PHE A 338 -13.00 35.04 8.23
N ASN A 339 -13.70 35.41 7.16
CA ASN A 339 -14.93 36.17 7.24
C ASN A 339 -16.10 35.26 7.67
N ALA A 340 -16.34 35.22 8.99
CA ALA A 340 -17.41 34.43 9.60
C ALA A 340 -18.84 34.88 9.18
N SER A 341 -19.00 36.06 8.58
CA SER A 341 -20.31 36.53 8.12
C SER A 341 -20.70 35.86 6.79
N LYS A 342 -21.81 35.11 6.80
CA LYS A 342 -22.34 34.46 5.59
C LYS A 342 -22.66 35.47 4.48
N VAL A 343 -22.12 35.26 3.29
CA VAL A 343 -22.53 36.00 2.09
C VAL A 343 -23.97 35.61 1.73
N THR A 344 -24.84 36.61 1.65
CA THR A 344 -26.27 36.45 1.37
C THR A 344 -26.66 37.33 0.19
N LEU A 345 -27.30 36.75 -0.82
CA LEU A 345 -27.80 37.46 -2.00
C LEU A 345 -29.30 37.24 -2.18
N ALA A 346 -29.89 37.93 -3.16
CA ALA A 346 -31.30 37.78 -3.50
C ALA A 346 -31.59 36.39 -4.13
N ASP A 347 -32.86 36.01 -4.17
CA ASP A 347 -33.33 34.73 -4.71
C ASP A 347 -33.10 34.56 -6.23
N THR A 348 -32.91 35.66 -6.96
CA THR A 348 -32.55 35.63 -8.39
C THR A 348 -31.09 35.34 -8.66
N SER A 349 -30.23 35.32 -7.63
CA SER A 349 -28.79 35.14 -7.80
C SER A 349 -28.42 33.71 -8.20
N VAL A 350 -27.47 33.60 -9.12
CA VAL A 350 -26.91 32.31 -9.55
C VAL A 350 -25.63 32.00 -8.79
N PHE A 351 -25.15 30.76 -8.91
CA PHE A 351 -23.94 30.30 -8.22
C PHE A 351 -22.71 31.22 -8.43
N GLN A 352 -22.50 31.71 -9.66
CA GLN A 352 -21.41 32.65 -9.97
C GLN A 352 -21.52 33.98 -9.20
N ASP A 353 -22.74 34.47 -8.95
CA ASP A 353 -22.94 35.73 -8.22
C ASP A 353 -22.46 35.59 -6.78
N TYR A 354 -22.72 34.43 -6.16
CA TYR A 354 -22.25 34.12 -4.82
C TYR A 354 -20.72 34.02 -4.75
N ALA A 355 -20.09 33.31 -5.69
CA ALA A 355 -18.63 33.21 -5.75
C ALA A 355 -17.98 34.60 -5.96
N ASN A 356 -18.55 35.43 -6.82
CA ASN A 356 -18.07 36.79 -7.03
C ASN A 356 -18.27 37.67 -5.79
N ALA A 357 -19.42 37.55 -5.11
CA ALA A 357 -19.70 38.30 -3.89
C ALA A 357 -18.78 37.89 -2.73
N ALA A 358 -18.39 36.62 -2.66
CA ALA A 358 -17.40 36.12 -1.70
C ALA A 358 -16.04 36.83 -1.86
N ILE A 359 -15.53 36.90 -3.10
CA ILE A 359 -14.30 37.64 -3.43
C ILE A 359 -14.46 39.14 -3.18
N ALA A 360 -15.57 39.75 -3.60
CA ALA A 360 -15.81 41.18 -3.42
C ALA A 360 -15.95 41.61 -1.94
N ALA A 361 -16.32 40.69 -1.06
CA ALA A 361 -16.50 40.93 0.38
C ALA A 361 -15.20 40.75 1.19
N THR A 362 -14.09 40.40 0.55
CA THR A 362 -12.85 39.98 1.18
C THR A 362 -11.61 40.60 0.54
N SER A 363 -10.49 40.53 1.23
CA SER A 363 -9.15 40.82 0.70
C SER A 363 -8.43 39.51 0.33
N GLN A 364 -7.32 39.63 -0.39
CA GLN A 364 -6.44 38.48 -0.65
C GLN A 364 -6.01 37.83 0.68
N GLY A 365 -6.12 36.50 0.74
CA GLY A 365 -5.81 35.68 1.90
C GLY A 365 -6.98 35.51 2.88
N ASP A 366 -8.13 36.12 2.63
CA ASP A 366 -9.31 35.88 3.45
C ASP A 366 -10.11 34.68 2.90
N VAL A 367 -10.61 33.87 3.82
CA VAL A 367 -11.57 32.80 3.54
C VAL A 367 -12.98 33.33 3.81
N SER A 368 -13.95 33.00 2.96
CA SER A 368 -15.36 33.39 3.14
C SER A 368 -16.31 32.25 2.77
N TRP A 369 -17.59 32.39 3.10
CA TRP A 369 -18.55 31.31 2.89
C TRP A 369 -19.96 31.79 2.52
N PHE A 370 -20.69 30.91 1.84
CA PHE A 370 -22.08 31.10 1.47
C PHE A 370 -22.86 29.79 1.45
N GLN A 371 -24.18 29.88 1.31
CA GLN A 371 -25.04 28.72 1.10
C GLN A 371 -25.81 28.89 -0.20
N TYR A 372 -25.85 27.85 -1.03
CA TYR A 372 -26.54 27.84 -2.30
C TYR A 372 -27.14 26.46 -2.56
N ASN A 373 -28.42 26.43 -2.94
CA ASN A 373 -29.14 25.20 -3.32
C ASN A 373 -29.00 24.04 -2.31
N GLY A 374 -29.10 24.33 -1.01
CA GLY A 374 -29.05 23.33 0.06
C GLY A 374 -27.65 22.82 0.43
N ALA A 375 -26.59 23.42 -0.10
CA ALA A 375 -25.20 23.13 0.25
C ALA A 375 -24.49 24.38 0.76
N THR A 376 -23.36 24.17 1.44
CA THR A 376 -22.48 25.23 1.96
C THR A 376 -21.23 25.27 1.10
N TYR A 377 -20.69 26.46 0.86
CA TYR A 377 -19.52 26.66 0.04
C TYR A 377 -18.55 27.57 0.76
N VAL A 378 -17.26 27.24 0.69
CA VAL A 378 -16.16 28.03 1.22
C VAL A 378 -15.29 28.47 0.06
N VAL A 379 -14.85 29.72 0.08
CA VAL A 379 -14.01 30.35 -0.94
C VAL A 379 -12.74 30.89 -0.30
N ASP A 380 -11.60 30.48 -0.83
CA ASP A 380 -10.28 31.00 -0.49
C ASP A 380 -9.88 32.08 -1.52
N HIS A 381 -9.80 33.34 -1.09
CA HIS A 381 -9.50 34.47 -1.97
C HIS A 381 -7.99 34.60 -2.16
N GLU A 382 -7.44 33.87 -3.12
CA GLU A 382 -6.00 33.85 -3.39
C GLU A 382 -5.58 34.94 -4.41
N SER A 383 -6.50 35.40 -5.24
CA SER A 383 -6.23 36.37 -6.30
C SER A 383 -5.97 37.79 -5.78
N THR A 384 -5.03 38.50 -6.42
CA THR A 384 -4.66 39.87 -6.02
C THR A 384 -5.51 40.90 -6.74
N GLY A 385 -6.17 41.79 -5.99
CA GLY A 385 -6.86 42.97 -6.53
C GLY A 385 -8.10 42.64 -7.38
N SER A 386 -8.63 41.43 -7.26
CA SER A 386 -9.86 41.01 -7.94
C SER A 386 -11.10 41.38 -7.12
N THR A 387 -12.23 41.54 -7.80
CA THR A 387 -13.56 41.69 -7.18
C THR A 387 -14.53 40.60 -7.65
N SER A 388 -14.00 39.59 -8.34
CA SER A 388 -14.74 38.45 -8.87
C SER A 388 -13.87 37.20 -8.84
N PHE A 389 -14.50 36.02 -8.80
CA PHE A 389 -13.78 34.74 -8.78
C PHE A 389 -12.84 34.58 -9.98
N VAL A 390 -11.58 34.27 -9.71
CA VAL A 390 -10.51 34.06 -10.69
C VAL A 390 -10.22 32.56 -10.82
N ASN A 391 -10.69 32.00 -11.92
CA ASN A 391 -10.40 30.62 -12.34
C ASN A 391 -8.90 30.32 -12.32
N GLY A 392 -8.52 29.18 -11.75
CA GLY A 392 -7.13 28.72 -11.66
C GLY A 392 -6.29 29.43 -10.59
N THR A 393 -6.89 30.33 -9.81
CA THR A 393 -6.21 31.02 -8.71
C THR A 393 -7.00 30.84 -7.41
N ASP A 394 -8.27 31.26 -7.39
CA ASP A 394 -9.10 31.15 -6.20
C ASP A 394 -9.54 29.69 -5.99
N VAL A 395 -9.75 29.31 -4.73
CA VAL A 395 -10.26 27.99 -4.35
C VAL A 395 -11.73 28.13 -3.99
N ILE A 396 -12.55 27.18 -4.44
CA ILE A 396 -13.90 27.00 -3.94
C ILE A 396 -14.14 25.53 -3.61
N VAL A 397 -14.78 25.28 -2.46
CA VAL A 397 -15.07 23.94 -1.96
C VAL A 397 -16.54 23.85 -1.60
N LYS A 398 -17.16 22.73 -1.95
CA LYS A 398 -18.51 22.40 -1.51
C LYS A 398 -18.46 21.57 -0.24
N ILE A 399 -19.33 21.89 0.70
CA ILE A 399 -19.66 21.07 1.86
C ILE A 399 -21.11 20.60 1.69
N THR A 400 -21.34 19.31 1.86
CA THR A 400 -22.67 18.72 1.72
C THR A 400 -23.58 19.18 2.85
N GLY A 401 -24.77 19.69 2.50
CA GLY A 401 -25.74 20.19 3.47
C GLY A 401 -25.53 21.66 3.87
N THR A 402 -26.46 22.16 4.69
CA THR A 402 -26.43 23.53 5.22
C THR A 402 -25.70 23.57 6.55
N VAL A 403 -24.37 23.58 6.49
CA VAL A 403 -23.47 23.77 7.64
C VAL A 403 -23.37 25.26 7.92
N ASP A 404 -23.49 25.65 9.19
CA ASP A 404 -23.28 27.03 9.63
C ASP A 404 -21.83 27.19 10.08
N LEU A 405 -21.08 28.08 9.43
CA LEU A 405 -19.68 28.34 9.72
C LEU A 405 -19.48 29.62 10.53
N SER A 406 -20.55 30.28 11.01
CA SER A 406 -20.46 31.55 11.73
C SER A 406 -19.73 31.47 13.07
N THR A 407 -19.59 30.28 13.64
CA THR A 407 -18.88 30.01 14.90
C THR A 407 -17.53 29.32 14.69
N ALA A 408 -17.18 28.95 13.46
CA ALA A 408 -15.94 28.23 13.17
C ALA A 408 -14.70 29.05 13.59
N SER A 409 -13.64 28.34 14.01
CA SER A 409 -12.41 28.95 14.49
C SER A 409 -11.32 28.87 13.43
N PHE A 410 -10.74 30.01 13.05
CA PHE A 410 -9.65 30.05 12.08
C PHE A 410 -8.28 30.14 12.75
N SER A 411 -7.28 29.46 12.20
CA SER A 411 -5.89 29.52 12.61
C SER A 411 -5.02 30.02 11.45
N SER A 412 -4.48 31.23 11.57
CA SER A 412 -3.57 31.81 10.58
C SER A 412 -2.23 31.08 10.48
N ASP A 413 -1.76 30.48 11.58
CA ASP A 413 -0.51 29.73 11.61
C ASP A 413 -0.65 28.37 10.91
N GLY A 414 -1.85 27.79 10.95
CA GLY A 414 -2.17 26.51 10.32
C GLY A 414 -2.82 26.64 8.94
N HIS A 415 -3.28 27.83 8.56
CA HIS A 415 -4.16 28.06 7.41
C HIS A 415 -5.41 27.17 7.46
N THR A 416 -5.98 27.00 8.66
CA THR A 416 -7.06 26.04 8.90
C THR A 416 -8.32 26.66 9.47
N LEU A 417 -9.47 26.14 9.05
CA LEU A 417 -10.77 26.41 9.64
C LEU A 417 -11.24 25.17 10.40
N LEU A 418 -11.35 25.28 11.73
CA LEU A 418 -11.88 24.25 12.61
C LEU A 418 -13.37 24.42 12.79
N LEU A 419 -14.14 23.37 12.52
CA LEU A 419 -15.56 23.34 12.84
C LEU A 419 -15.75 23.07 14.34
N VAL A 420 -16.27 24.08 15.05
CA VAL A 420 -16.63 23.96 16.48
C VAL A 420 -18.10 23.61 16.61
N GLY A 421 -18.42 22.70 17.54
CA GLY A 421 -19.79 22.19 17.77
C GLY A 421 -20.70 23.12 18.56
#